data_AF-A0AA39ZHQ2-F1
#
_entry.id   AF-A0AA39ZHQ2-F1
#
_cell.length_a   1.000
_cell.length_b   1.000
_cell.length_c   1.000
_cell.angle_alpha   90.00
_cell.angle_beta   90.00
_cell.angle_gamma   90.00
#
_symmetry.space_group_name_H-M   'P 1'
#
loop_
_entity.id
_entity.type
_entity.pdbx_description
1 polymer ?
#
loop_
_entity_poly.entity_id
_entity_poly.type
_entity_poly.pdbx_seq_one_letter_code
_entity_poly.pdbx_strand_id
1 'polypeptide(L)'
;MKTSLFAAAVAALATPVVFAQERDPTSEIYTDSSSNITFNTWSPTPFVTIGVALPPDALQTDADEFVLPLTLPFMQTCSDPAGWCGVSLGGGMVSNLLVLAYPSPSNPEKILTSLRWASDYGPPIEPYNGDARLTQISSTLNATHYQVLFRCEKCLGEWRHGEEQQGASFPSSGGFLLFGWCHASSAPFGEAECADTAEMGQHDSQGLFGAEVTSFTLASSAEEYALWAGKATGGAADGECVA
;
A
#
# COMPACT_ATOMS: atom_id res chain seq x y z
N MET A 1 -28.82 65.65 25.15
CA MET A 1 -29.14 64.56 24.19
C MET A 1 -27.82 64.07 23.60
N LYS A 2 -27.63 62.74 23.48
CA LYS A 2 -26.44 61.97 23.05
C LYS A 2 -25.63 61.35 24.21
N THR A 3 -26.08 60.23 24.78
CA THR A 3 -25.94 58.81 24.39
C THR A 3 -24.60 58.19 24.79
N SER A 4 -24.63 57.44 25.91
CA SER A 4 -23.62 56.45 26.29
C SER A 4 -23.55 55.33 25.25
N LEU A 5 -22.35 54.97 24.81
CA LEU A 5 -22.10 53.73 24.08
C LEU A 5 -21.58 52.67 25.06
N PHE A 6 -22.40 51.65 25.28
CA PHE A 6 -21.97 50.38 25.87
C PHE A 6 -21.18 49.60 24.80
N ALA A 7 -19.93 49.26 25.09
CA ALA A 7 -19.16 48.32 24.30
C ALA A 7 -19.48 46.89 24.77
N ALA A 8 -20.17 46.11 23.93
CA ALA A 8 -20.41 44.69 24.16
C ALA A 8 -19.17 43.89 23.72
N ALA A 9 -18.53 43.19 24.65
CA ALA A 9 -17.47 42.24 24.35
C ALA A 9 -18.09 40.95 23.79
N VAL A 10 -17.81 40.65 22.52
CA VAL A 10 -18.14 39.36 21.91
C VAL A 10 -17.02 38.38 22.29
N ALA A 11 -17.30 37.45 23.19
CA ALA A 11 -16.40 36.34 23.47
C ALA A 11 -16.50 35.32 22.32
N ALA A 12 -15.44 35.19 21.52
CA ALA A 12 -15.33 34.14 20.51
C ALA A 12 -15.13 32.80 21.22
N LEU A 13 -16.16 31.95 21.17
CA LEU A 13 -16.06 30.54 21.56
C LEU A 13 -15.20 29.81 20.51
N ALA A 14 -13.92 29.61 20.81
CA ALA A 14 -13.08 28.69 20.06
C ALA A 14 -13.55 27.26 20.37
N THR A 15 -14.39 26.69 19.51
CA THR A 15 -14.64 25.25 19.51
C THR A 15 -13.34 24.56 19.10
N PRO A 16 -12.77 23.67 19.92
CA PRO A 16 -11.65 22.85 19.47
C PRO A 16 -12.15 22.00 18.30
N VAL A 17 -11.56 22.20 17.14
CA VAL A 17 -11.65 21.23 16.04
C VAL A 17 -10.96 19.99 16.56
N VAL A 18 -11.76 19.04 17.06
CA VAL A 18 -11.28 17.68 17.31
C VAL A 18 -11.02 17.11 15.93
N PHE A 19 -9.74 17.11 15.52
CA PHE A 19 -9.31 16.18 14.49
C PHE A 19 -9.71 14.80 15.01
N ALA A 20 -10.61 14.12 14.32
CA ALA A 20 -10.89 12.73 14.60
C ALA A 20 -9.53 12.02 14.55
N GLN A 21 -9.07 11.48 15.68
CA GLN A 21 -7.96 10.54 15.66
C GLN A 21 -8.46 9.36 14.84
N GLU A 22 -7.89 9.17 13.64
CA GLU A 22 -8.09 7.92 12.91
C GLU A 22 -7.68 6.81 13.87
N ARG A 23 -8.67 6.01 14.29
CA ARG A 23 -8.41 4.83 15.10
C ARG A 23 -7.63 3.89 14.20
N ASP A 24 -6.47 3.41 14.67
CA ASP A 24 -5.77 2.35 13.95
C ASP A 24 -6.76 1.22 13.62
N PRO A 25 -6.82 0.78 12.36
CA PRO A 25 -7.75 -0.26 11.95
C PRO A 25 -7.51 -1.50 12.80
N THR A 26 -8.59 -2.18 13.16
CA THR A 26 -8.46 -3.45 13.89
C THR A 26 -7.98 -4.50 12.91
N SER A 27 -7.07 -5.37 13.34
CA SER A 27 -6.55 -6.43 12.49
C SER A 27 -7.58 -7.56 12.32
N GLU A 28 -7.74 -8.07 11.11
CA GLU A 28 -8.60 -9.22 10.79
C GLU A 28 -7.81 -10.32 10.08
N ILE A 29 -8.11 -11.58 10.39
CA ILE A 29 -7.49 -12.73 9.73
C ILE A 29 -8.27 -13.04 8.45
N TYR A 30 -7.58 -13.08 7.32
CA TYR A 30 -8.16 -13.40 6.02
C TYR A 30 -7.39 -14.54 5.35
N THR A 31 -8.10 -15.58 4.90
CA THR A 31 -7.51 -16.65 4.07
C THR A 31 -8.05 -16.51 2.66
N ASP A 32 -7.15 -16.26 1.70
CA ASP A 32 -7.51 -16.20 0.29
C ASP A 32 -7.85 -17.60 -0.22
N SER A 33 -9.06 -17.76 -0.75
CA SER A 33 -9.58 -19.07 -1.15
C SER A 33 -8.90 -19.65 -2.40
N SER A 34 -8.31 -18.80 -3.24
CA SER A 34 -7.66 -19.22 -4.49
C SER A 34 -6.24 -19.76 -4.25
N SER A 35 -5.48 -19.07 -3.40
CA SER A 35 -4.08 -19.37 -3.10
C SER A 35 -3.93 -20.21 -1.83
N ASN A 36 -4.92 -20.20 -0.94
CA ASN A 36 -4.90 -20.78 0.40
C ASN A 36 -3.79 -20.19 1.29
N ILE A 37 -3.52 -18.90 1.14
CA ILE A 37 -2.59 -18.13 1.97
C ILE A 37 -3.40 -17.35 3.00
N THR A 38 -2.93 -17.34 4.25
CA THR A 38 -3.55 -16.59 5.35
C THR A 38 -2.77 -15.32 5.64
N PHE A 39 -3.49 -14.22 5.87
CA PHE A 39 -2.97 -12.89 6.11
C PHE A 39 -3.55 -12.30 7.38
N ASN A 40 -2.75 -11.47 8.04
CA ASN A 40 -3.30 -10.46 8.94
C ASN A 40 -3.64 -9.22 8.10
N THR A 41 -4.82 -8.62 8.26
CA THR A 41 -5.35 -7.55 7.40
C THR A 41 -5.87 -6.35 8.18
N TRP A 42 -5.89 -5.17 7.56
CA TRP A 42 -6.26 -3.90 8.15
C TRP A 42 -7.02 -3.03 7.15
N SER A 43 -8.22 -2.58 7.49
CA SER A 43 -9.02 -1.70 6.62
C SER A 43 -9.12 -0.29 7.21
N PRO A 44 -8.15 0.61 6.96
CA PRO A 44 -8.22 1.99 7.46
C PRO A 44 -9.39 2.79 6.86
N THR A 45 -9.97 2.35 5.74
CA THR A 45 -11.13 2.96 5.08
C THR A 45 -11.91 1.89 4.31
N PRO A 46 -13.20 2.11 3.96
CA PRO A 46 -13.98 1.19 3.14
C PRO A 46 -13.45 0.97 1.73
N PHE A 47 -12.45 1.74 1.29
CA PHE A 47 -11.84 1.64 -0.03
C PHE A 47 -10.57 0.83 -0.01
N VAL A 48 -10.07 0.33 1.11
CA VAL A 48 -8.65 -0.01 1.24
C VAL A 48 -8.57 -1.01 2.44
N THR A 49 -8.40 -2.35 2.22
CA THR A 49 -7.95 -3.42 3.21
C THR A 49 -6.51 -4.08 3.08
N ILE A 50 -5.44 -3.64 3.78
CA ILE A 50 -4.05 -4.10 3.54
C ILE A 50 -3.84 -5.36 4.33
N GLY A 51 -3.23 -6.41 3.77
CA GLY A 51 -2.71 -7.50 4.58
C GLY A 51 -1.23 -7.72 4.46
N VAL A 52 -0.74 -8.57 5.36
CA VAL A 52 0.65 -9.00 5.39
C VAL A 52 0.70 -10.45 5.87
N ALA A 53 1.58 -11.22 5.26
CA ALA A 53 2.11 -12.45 5.82
C ALA A 53 3.65 -12.34 5.85
N LEU A 54 4.28 -12.75 6.96
CA LEU A 54 5.72 -12.74 7.24
C LEU A 54 6.20 -14.13 7.72
N PRO A 55 7.48 -14.50 7.59
CA PRO A 55 7.99 -15.79 8.02
C PRO A 55 7.89 -15.96 9.52
N PRO A 56 8.01 -17.20 10.00
CA PRO A 56 7.91 -17.48 11.43
C PRO A 56 8.89 -16.70 12.32
N ASP A 57 10.01 -16.20 11.78
CA ASP A 57 11.08 -15.53 12.52
C ASP A 57 11.11 -13.99 12.40
N ALA A 58 10.12 -13.39 11.72
CA ALA A 58 10.09 -11.96 11.43
C ALA A 58 9.98 -11.04 12.67
N LEU A 59 9.57 -11.59 13.81
CA LEU A 59 9.53 -10.89 15.10
C LEU A 59 10.85 -11.00 15.88
N GLN A 60 11.80 -11.81 15.41
CA GLN A 60 13.07 -12.07 16.09
C GLN A 60 14.25 -11.48 15.33
N THR A 61 14.17 -11.41 14.01
CA THR A 61 15.21 -10.83 13.15
C THR A 61 14.52 -9.97 12.11
N ASP A 62 15.00 -8.73 11.95
CA ASP A 62 14.58 -7.88 10.85
C ASP A 62 14.90 -8.60 9.55
N ALA A 63 13.94 -8.62 8.65
CA ALA A 63 14.13 -9.29 7.39
C ALA A 63 14.70 -8.36 6.34
N ASP A 64 15.92 -8.64 5.91
CA ASP A 64 16.61 -7.96 4.78
C ASP A 64 16.01 -8.39 3.42
N GLU A 65 15.52 -9.63 3.39
CA GLU A 65 14.66 -10.22 2.38
C GLU A 65 13.62 -11.08 3.10
N PHE A 66 12.50 -11.31 2.44
CA PHE A 66 11.57 -12.36 2.80
C PHE A 66 11.50 -13.34 1.61
N VAL A 67 11.56 -14.66 1.81
CA VAL A 67 10.81 -15.61 0.94
C VAL A 67 9.33 -15.57 1.36
N LEU A 68 8.80 -14.39 1.63
CA LEU A 68 7.38 -14.15 1.69
C LEU A 68 7.20 -13.06 0.70
N PRO A 69 6.22 -13.23 -0.18
CA PRO A 69 5.50 -12.06 -0.52
C PRO A 69 5.26 -11.14 0.69
N LEU A 70 5.69 -9.88 0.61
CA LEU A 70 4.68 -8.87 0.94
C LEU A 70 3.56 -9.13 -0.06
N THR A 71 2.63 -9.98 0.32
CA THR A 71 1.32 -9.95 -0.25
C THR A 71 0.68 -8.84 0.54
N LEU A 72 0.52 -7.67 -0.05
CA LEU A 72 -0.64 -6.89 0.31
C LEU A 72 -1.80 -7.65 -0.36
N PRO A 73 -2.68 -8.43 0.31
CA PRO A 73 -4.04 -8.37 -0.13
C PRO A 73 -4.41 -6.93 0.16
N PHE A 74 -4.38 -6.14 -0.89
CA PHE A 74 -5.06 -4.87 -0.95
C PHE A 74 -5.41 -4.70 -2.42
N MET A 75 -6.66 -4.81 -2.84
CA MET A 75 -7.84 -4.41 -2.09
C MET A 75 -9.01 -5.37 -2.32
N GLN A 76 -9.71 -5.68 -1.25
CA GLN A 76 -11.14 -5.49 -1.33
C GLN A 76 -11.30 -3.97 -1.40
N THR A 77 -11.60 -3.46 -2.60
CA THR A 77 -12.31 -2.21 -2.89
C THR A 77 -11.65 -0.93 -3.43
N CYS A 78 -10.96 -0.95 -4.58
CA CYS A 78 -10.86 0.30 -5.37
C CYS A 78 -12.25 0.35 -5.99
N SER A 79 -13.16 1.06 -5.33
CA SER A 79 -14.61 0.97 -5.53
C SER A 79 -15.08 1.44 -6.91
N ASP A 80 -14.14 1.75 -7.80
CA ASP A 80 -14.39 2.15 -9.17
C ASP A 80 -13.45 1.37 -10.10
N PRO A 81 -13.98 0.57 -11.05
CA PRO A 81 -13.18 -0.27 -11.96
C PRO A 81 -12.24 0.51 -12.90
N ALA A 82 -12.16 1.84 -12.80
CA ALA A 82 -11.24 2.68 -13.56
C ALA A 82 -10.18 3.40 -12.70
N GLY A 83 -10.16 3.27 -11.37
CA GLY A 83 -9.24 4.00 -10.49
C GLY A 83 -7.89 3.31 -10.22
N TRP A 84 -6.97 4.03 -9.57
CA TRP A 84 -5.69 3.49 -9.09
C TRP A 84 -5.56 3.64 -7.57
N CYS A 85 -4.77 2.76 -6.98
CA CYS A 85 -4.50 2.73 -5.56
C CYS A 85 -3.00 2.60 -5.31
N GLY A 86 -2.53 3.19 -4.21
CA GLY A 86 -1.12 3.21 -3.85
C GLY A 86 -0.90 2.85 -2.38
N VAL A 87 0.20 2.17 -2.10
CA VAL A 87 0.65 1.87 -0.74
C VAL A 87 2.08 2.35 -0.56
N SER A 88 2.34 3.08 0.52
CA SER A 88 3.69 3.40 0.96
C SER A 88 4.13 2.39 2.01
N LEU A 89 5.29 1.79 1.75
CA LEU A 89 5.98 0.90 2.67
C LEU A 89 6.79 1.66 3.72
N GLY A 90 6.57 2.94 3.97
CA GLY A 90 7.18 3.59 5.14
C GLY A 90 6.33 4.73 5.69
N GLY A 91 5.02 4.65 5.43
CA GLY A 91 4.07 5.68 5.77
C GLY A 91 4.05 6.81 4.74
N GLY A 92 5.07 7.65 4.74
CA GLY A 92 5.10 8.86 3.90
C GLY A 92 5.19 8.57 2.39
N MET A 93 4.78 9.52 1.54
CA MET A 93 4.96 9.40 0.09
C MET A 93 6.43 9.50 -0.33
N VAL A 94 7.16 10.47 0.22
CA VAL A 94 8.53 10.79 -0.18
C VAL A 94 9.54 9.89 0.53
N SER A 95 10.58 9.46 -0.19
CA SER A 95 11.68 8.64 0.37
C SER A 95 11.22 7.31 0.96
N ASN A 96 10.15 6.73 0.41
CA ASN A 96 9.65 5.42 0.78
C ASN A 96 9.39 4.59 -0.47
N LEU A 97 9.51 3.26 -0.37
CA LEU A 97 9.13 2.37 -1.46
C LEU A 97 7.60 2.40 -1.61
N LEU A 98 7.13 2.72 -2.82
CA LEU A 98 5.72 2.83 -3.14
C LEU A 98 5.29 1.66 -4.01
N VAL A 99 4.09 1.13 -3.75
CA VAL A 99 3.45 0.12 -4.59
C VAL A 99 2.26 0.77 -5.28
N LEU A 100 2.27 0.80 -6.61
CA LEU A 100 1.15 1.21 -7.45
C LEU A 100 0.38 -0.02 -7.94
N ALA A 101 -0.95 0.05 -7.94
CA ALA A 101 -1.81 -0.94 -8.57
C ALA A 101 -2.99 -0.28 -9.30
N TYR A 102 -3.36 -0.81 -10.48
CA TYR A 102 -4.54 -0.38 -11.23
C TYR A 102 -4.95 -1.41 -12.31
N PRO A 103 -6.22 -1.47 -12.73
CA PRO A 103 -6.65 -2.33 -13.83
C PRO A 103 -6.07 -1.84 -15.17
N SER A 104 -5.64 -2.76 -16.02
CA SER A 104 -5.18 -2.38 -17.37
C SER A 104 -6.31 -1.69 -18.16
N PRO A 105 -6.02 -0.57 -18.85
CA PRO A 105 -7.03 0.10 -19.67
C PRO A 105 -7.48 -0.73 -20.88
N SER A 106 -6.59 -1.55 -21.47
CA SER A 106 -6.88 -2.39 -22.63
C SER A 106 -7.30 -3.83 -22.29
N ASN A 107 -6.89 -4.36 -21.14
CA ASN A 107 -7.18 -5.73 -20.72
C ASN A 107 -7.84 -5.74 -19.32
N PRO A 108 -9.18 -5.77 -19.27
CA PRO A 108 -9.92 -5.66 -18.00
C PRO A 108 -9.70 -6.86 -17.07
N GLU A 109 -9.10 -7.97 -17.50
CA GLU A 109 -8.79 -9.09 -16.62
C GLU A 109 -7.45 -8.93 -15.90
N LYS A 110 -6.62 -7.97 -16.31
CA LYS A 110 -5.28 -7.75 -15.76
C LYS A 110 -5.23 -6.56 -14.83
N ILE A 111 -4.56 -6.75 -13.70
CA ILE A 111 -4.15 -5.68 -12.79
C ILE A 111 -2.67 -5.44 -12.99
N LEU A 112 -2.31 -4.20 -13.31
CA LEU A 112 -0.94 -3.75 -13.47
C LEU A 112 -0.40 -3.27 -12.11
N THR A 113 0.85 -3.58 -11.84
CA THR A 113 1.55 -3.20 -10.60
C THR A 113 2.94 -2.67 -10.90
N SER A 114 3.38 -1.67 -10.15
CA SER A 114 4.72 -1.08 -10.30
C SER A 114 5.26 -0.62 -8.96
N LEU A 115 6.53 -0.90 -8.67
CA LEU A 115 7.28 -0.24 -7.62
C LEU A 115 7.66 1.17 -8.06
N ARG A 116 7.32 2.15 -7.24
CA ARG A 116 7.55 3.58 -7.52
C ARG A 116 8.35 4.24 -6.40
N TRP A 117 8.91 5.39 -6.73
CA TRP A 117 9.64 6.25 -5.82
C TRP A 117 9.27 7.72 -6.04
N ALA A 118 9.17 8.47 -4.94
CA ALA A 118 8.97 9.91 -4.97
C ALA A 118 10.06 10.62 -4.16
N SER A 119 10.74 11.59 -4.78
CA SER A 119 11.73 12.45 -4.12
C SER A 119 11.09 13.73 -3.55
N ASP A 120 9.89 14.07 -4.00
CA ASP A 120 9.08 15.18 -3.50
C ASP A 120 7.57 14.89 -3.66
N TYR A 121 6.71 15.87 -3.33
CA TYR A 121 5.25 15.75 -3.43
C TYR A 121 4.69 16.14 -4.81
N GLY A 122 5.52 16.14 -5.86
CA GLY A 122 5.16 16.47 -7.23
C GLY A 122 5.23 15.26 -8.17
N PRO A 123 4.54 15.32 -9.32
CA PRO A 123 4.79 14.40 -10.42
C PRO A 123 6.04 14.78 -11.23
N PRO A 124 6.67 13.83 -11.95
CA PRO A 124 6.32 12.40 -11.99
C PRO A 124 6.88 11.63 -10.79
N ILE A 125 6.14 10.62 -10.31
CA ILE A 125 6.74 9.57 -9.49
C ILE A 125 7.49 8.60 -10.42
N GLU A 126 8.70 8.23 -10.06
CA GLU A 126 9.59 7.45 -10.91
C GLU A 126 9.41 5.95 -10.64
N PRO A 127 9.63 5.06 -11.63
CA PRO A 127 9.86 3.64 -11.36
C PRO A 127 10.99 3.48 -10.35
N TYR A 128 10.77 2.67 -9.33
CA TYR A 128 11.81 2.34 -8.37
C TYR A 128 12.93 1.57 -9.06
N ASN A 129 14.17 2.05 -8.94
CA ASN A 129 15.32 1.47 -9.63
C ASN A 129 16.27 0.68 -8.71
N GLY A 130 15.85 0.43 -7.46
CA GLY A 130 16.58 -0.44 -6.54
C GLY A 130 16.37 -1.92 -6.86
N ASP A 131 16.67 -2.78 -5.88
CA ASP A 131 16.69 -4.24 -6.07
C ASP A 131 15.44 -4.96 -5.56
N ALA A 132 14.45 -4.22 -5.06
CA ALA A 132 13.14 -4.73 -4.70
C ALA A 132 12.34 -5.15 -5.94
N ARG A 133 11.48 -6.16 -5.80
CA ARG A 133 10.75 -6.75 -6.94
C ARG A 133 9.36 -7.22 -6.57
N LEU A 134 8.39 -6.91 -7.41
CA LEU A 134 7.03 -7.47 -7.37
C LEU A 134 6.87 -8.66 -8.32
N THR A 135 6.15 -9.69 -7.89
CA THR A 135 5.74 -10.83 -8.72
C THR A 135 4.36 -11.29 -8.33
N GLN A 136 3.35 -11.13 -9.20
CA GLN A 136 1.99 -11.52 -8.84
C GLN A 136 1.83 -13.03 -8.66
N ILE A 137 1.03 -13.40 -7.65
CA ILE A 137 0.53 -14.74 -7.36
C ILE A 137 -0.84 -14.91 -8.03
N SER A 138 -1.73 -13.93 -7.87
CA SER A 138 -3.06 -13.92 -8.49
C SER A 138 -3.63 -12.51 -8.54
N SER A 139 -4.60 -12.29 -9.42
CA SER A 139 -5.42 -11.08 -9.43
C SER A 139 -6.87 -11.42 -9.75
N THR A 140 -7.80 -10.63 -9.23
CA THR A 140 -9.23 -10.71 -9.57
C THR A 140 -9.76 -9.30 -9.80
N LEU A 141 -10.66 -9.14 -10.77
CA LEU A 141 -11.46 -7.93 -10.96
C LEU A 141 -12.92 -8.33 -11.03
N ASN A 142 -13.79 -7.57 -10.35
CA ASN A 142 -15.22 -7.66 -10.49
C ASN A 142 -15.83 -6.26 -10.66
N ALA A 143 -17.17 -6.19 -10.73
CA ALA A 143 -17.88 -4.94 -11.02
C ALA A 143 -17.66 -3.83 -9.99
N THR A 144 -17.23 -4.16 -8.77
CA THR A 144 -17.02 -3.18 -7.72
C THR A 144 -15.56 -3.04 -7.33
N HIS A 145 -14.73 -4.09 -7.44
CA HIS A 145 -13.40 -4.11 -6.83
C HIS A 145 -12.40 -4.97 -7.62
N TYR A 146 -11.11 -4.67 -7.51
CA TYR A 146 -10.02 -5.59 -7.85
C TYR A 146 -9.11 -5.91 -6.68
N GLN A 147 -8.66 -7.16 -6.63
CA GLN A 147 -7.69 -7.67 -5.68
C GLN A 147 -6.45 -8.14 -6.45
N VAL A 148 -5.27 -7.79 -5.97
CA VAL A 148 -4.00 -8.35 -6.44
C VAL A 148 -3.27 -8.99 -5.27
N LEU A 149 -2.69 -10.15 -5.51
CA LEU A 149 -1.89 -10.93 -4.58
C LEU A 149 -0.50 -11.01 -5.21
N PHE A 150 0.55 -10.58 -4.53
CA PHE A 150 1.90 -10.53 -5.10
C PHE A 150 2.97 -10.89 -4.08
N ARG A 151 4.15 -11.20 -4.59
CA ARG A 151 5.39 -11.31 -3.83
C ARG A 151 6.27 -10.10 -4.01
N CYS A 152 6.61 -9.46 -2.90
CA CYS A 152 7.55 -8.35 -2.87
C CYS A 152 8.87 -8.81 -2.22
N GLU A 153 9.88 -9.06 -3.04
CA GLU A 153 11.23 -9.40 -2.59
C GLU A 153 11.99 -8.11 -2.25
N LYS A 154 12.73 -8.10 -1.13
CA LYS A 154 13.54 -6.96 -0.64
C LYS A 154 12.77 -5.65 -0.39
N CYS A 155 11.47 -5.74 -0.17
CA CYS A 155 10.64 -4.55 0.00
C CYS A 155 10.57 -4.01 1.44
N LEU A 156 11.09 -4.74 2.42
CA LEU A 156 11.05 -4.35 3.84
C LEU A 156 12.44 -3.92 4.39
N GLY A 157 13.49 -4.08 3.59
CA GLY A 157 14.85 -3.63 3.93
C GLY A 157 15.08 -2.14 3.68
N GLU A 158 16.35 -1.70 3.72
CA GLU A 158 16.73 -0.33 3.36
C GLU A 158 16.53 -0.11 1.86
N TRP A 159 15.64 0.82 1.49
CA TRP A 159 15.44 1.14 0.08
C TRP A 159 16.45 2.15 -0.42
N ARG A 160 16.92 1.94 -1.65
CA ARG A 160 17.83 2.85 -2.33
C ARG A 160 17.32 3.12 -3.73
N HIS A 161 17.09 4.41 -4.02
CA HIS A 161 16.74 4.89 -5.36
C HIS A 161 17.90 5.71 -5.90
N GLY A 162 18.60 5.17 -6.89
CA GLY A 162 19.89 5.69 -7.33
C GLY A 162 20.96 5.68 -6.23
N GLU A 163 22.02 6.44 -6.44
CA GLU A 163 23.19 6.40 -5.53
C GLU A 163 22.96 7.18 -4.23
N GLU A 164 22.20 8.28 -4.30
CA GLU A 164 22.09 9.28 -3.23
C GLU A 164 20.82 9.19 -2.39
N GLN A 165 19.75 8.57 -2.90
CA GLN A 165 18.46 8.56 -2.20
C GLN A 165 18.33 7.28 -1.37
N GLN A 166 18.40 7.46 -0.05
CA GLN A 166 18.14 6.42 0.94
C GLN A 166 16.74 6.63 1.51
N GLY A 167 15.95 5.56 1.55
CA GLY A 167 14.64 5.57 2.15
C GLY A 167 14.66 5.14 3.61
N ALA A 168 13.47 5.05 4.19
CA ALA A 168 13.30 4.31 5.42
C ALA A 168 13.48 2.79 5.19
N SER A 169 13.33 2.04 6.27
CA SER A 169 13.23 0.58 6.25
C SER A 169 12.12 0.15 7.20
N PHE A 170 11.67 -1.09 7.07
CA PHE A 170 10.69 -1.70 7.95
C PHE A 170 11.33 -2.74 8.86
N PRO A 171 11.70 -2.38 10.11
CA PRO A 171 12.21 -3.34 11.06
C PRO A 171 11.06 -4.22 11.59
N SER A 172 10.78 -5.34 10.92
CA SER A 172 9.69 -6.25 11.30
C SER A 172 9.82 -6.77 12.73
N SER A 173 11.06 -6.88 13.25
CA SER A 173 11.31 -7.30 14.63
C SER A 173 10.79 -6.31 15.67
N GLY A 174 10.55 -5.05 15.26
CA GLY A 174 9.91 -4.03 16.07
C GLY A 174 8.43 -4.29 16.36
N GLY A 175 7.82 -5.31 15.73
CA GLY A 175 6.43 -5.69 15.97
C GLY A 175 5.40 -4.74 15.38
N PHE A 176 5.82 -3.81 14.52
CA PHE A 176 4.97 -2.74 14.01
C PHE A 176 5.40 -2.31 12.60
N LEU A 177 4.44 -2.15 11.70
CA LEU A 177 4.62 -1.65 10.34
C LEU A 177 3.79 -0.37 10.17
N LEU A 178 4.42 0.72 9.75
CA LEU A 178 3.72 1.96 9.39
C LEU A 178 3.41 1.98 7.90
N PHE A 179 2.14 1.83 7.53
CA PHE A 179 1.72 1.93 6.14
C PHE A 179 1.14 3.30 5.82
N GLY A 180 1.42 3.77 4.61
CA GLY A 180 0.63 4.80 3.97
C GLY A 180 -0.24 4.19 2.89
N TRP A 181 -1.39 4.79 2.62
CA TRP A 181 -2.27 4.39 1.54
C TRP A 181 -2.80 5.62 0.81
N CYS A 182 -3.13 5.43 -0.45
CA CYS A 182 -3.86 6.42 -1.24
C CYS A 182 -4.76 5.74 -2.28
N HIS A 183 -5.78 6.48 -2.71
CA HIS A 183 -6.76 6.03 -3.69
C HIS A 183 -7.17 7.20 -4.58
N ALA A 184 -7.36 6.93 -5.88
CA ALA A 184 -7.98 7.84 -6.82
C ALA A 184 -9.04 7.11 -7.66
N SER A 185 -10.16 7.77 -7.87
CA SER A 185 -11.21 7.34 -8.80
C SER A 185 -10.85 7.57 -10.26
N SER A 186 -9.95 8.52 -10.53
CA SER A 186 -9.46 8.78 -11.88
C SER A 186 -8.47 7.70 -12.35
N ALA A 187 -8.61 7.26 -13.60
CA ALA A 187 -7.69 6.32 -14.21
C ALA A 187 -6.31 6.92 -14.44
N PRO A 188 -5.24 6.09 -14.39
CA PRO A 188 -3.98 6.46 -14.99
C PRO A 188 -4.14 6.84 -16.46
N PHE A 189 -3.29 7.74 -16.94
CA PHE A 189 -3.30 8.27 -18.29
C PHE A 189 -1.90 8.22 -18.92
N GLY A 190 -1.76 8.72 -20.15
CA GLY A 190 -0.52 8.63 -20.90
C GLY A 190 -0.27 7.19 -21.38
N GLU A 191 0.93 6.67 -21.13
CA GLU A 191 1.31 5.30 -21.47
C GLU A 191 0.83 4.26 -20.43
N ALA A 192 -0.45 4.36 -20.03
CA ALA A 192 -1.06 3.57 -18.96
C ALA A 192 -1.23 2.06 -19.27
N GLU A 193 -0.81 1.59 -20.44
CA GLU A 193 -0.68 0.14 -20.69
C GLU A 193 0.58 -0.46 -20.08
N CYS A 194 1.52 0.39 -19.65
CA CYS A 194 2.78 0.03 -19.02
C CYS A 194 2.82 0.57 -17.59
N ALA A 195 2.93 -0.32 -16.60
CA ALA A 195 2.86 0.05 -15.19
C ALA A 195 3.96 1.03 -14.76
N ASP A 196 5.13 1.03 -15.41
CA ASP A 196 6.27 1.93 -15.11
C ASP A 196 6.19 3.28 -15.81
N THR A 197 5.50 3.38 -16.95
CA THR A 197 5.36 4.64 -17.70
C THR A 197 4.01 5.30 -17.53
N ALA A 198 3.07 4.63 -16.84
CA ALA A 198 1.78 5.20 -16.48
C ALA A 198 1.94 6.51 -15.69
N GLU A 199 1.13 7.49 -16.08
CA GLU A 199 1.00 8.77 -15.40
C GLU A 199 -0.29 8.78 -14.57
N MET A 200 -0.25 9.42 -13.39
CA MET A 200 -1.39 9.51 -12.48
C MET A 200 -1.60 10.95 -12.04
N GLY A 201 -2.88 11.31 -11.84
CA GLY A 201 -3.23 12.52 -11.13
C GLY A 201 -2.90 12.41 -9.64
N GLN A 202 -3.11 13.49 -8.88
CA GLN A 202 -3.08 13.41 -7.42
C GLN A 202 -4.22 12.50 -6.92
N HIS A 203 -3.95 11.69 -5.89
CA HIS A 203 -4.97 10.84 -5.27
C HIS A 203 -6.10 11.66 -4.61
N ASP A 204 -7.32 11.12 -4.64
CA ASP A 204 -8.52 11.74 -4.05
C ASP A 204 -8.53 11.62 -2.52
N SER A 205 -7.96 10.53 -2.00
CA SER A 205 -7.87 10.24 -0.57
C SER A 205 -6.55 9.56 -0.22
N GLN A 206 -6.11 9.76 1.02
CA GLN A 206 -4.87 9.22 1.57
C GLN A 206 -4.97 9.09 3.08
N GLY A 207 -4.09 8.28 3.67
CA GLY A 207 -3.95 8.19 5.12
C GLY A 207 -2.73 7.36 5.53
N LEU A 208 -2.50 7.30 6.83
CA LEU A 208 -1.45 6.49 7.46
C LEU A 208 -2.10 5.61 8.52
N PHE A 209 -1.59 4.41 8.74
CA PHE A 209 -2.00 3.61 9.88
C PHE A 209 -0.90 2.67 10.37
N GLY A 210 -0.96 2.33 11.65
CA GLY A 210 -0.11 1.33 12.26
C GLY A 210 -0.66 -0.08 12.11
N ALA A 211 0.16 -1.00 11.63
CA ALA A 211 -0.11 -2.42 11.55
C ALA A 211 0.75 -3.19 12.56
N GLU A 212 0.13 -3.71 13.62
CA GLU A 212 0.82 -4.53 14.61
C GLU A 212 1.16 -5.92 14.04
N VAL A 213 2.45 -6.28 14.06
CA VAL A 213 2.89 -7.62 13.66
C VAL A 213 2.63 -8.58 14.82
N THR A 214 1.66 -9.47 14.62
CA THR A 214 1.29 -10.48 15.61
C THR A 214 1.63 -11.88 15.11
N SER A 215 1.41 -12.91 15.94
CA SER A 215 1.53 -14.30 15.49
C SER A 215 0.66 -14.65 14.28
N PHE A 216 -0.44 -13.93 14.04
CA PHE A 216 -1.29 -14.12 12.86
C PHE A 216 -0.71 -13.49 11.59
N THR A 217 0.27 -12.59 11.75
CA THR A 217 1.05 -12.08 10.63
C THR A 217 2.13 -13.08 10.21
N LEU A 218 2.45 -14.07 11.06
CA LEU A 218 3.54 -15.02 10.81
C LEU A 218 3.02 -16.34 10.22
N ALA A 219 3.74 -16.87 9.23
CA ALA A 219 3.60 -18.26 8.82
C ALA A 219 3.94 -19.18 10.00
N SER A 220 3.27 -20.33 10.08
CA SER A 220 3.48 -21.31 11.15
C SER A 220 4.85 -21.98 11.08
N SER A 221 5.49 -22.00 9.90
CA SER A 221 6.79 -22.61 9.65
C SER A 221 7.47 -22.02 8.41
N ALA A 222 8.79 -22.22 8.29
CA ALA A 222 9.56 -21.84 7.12
C ALA A 222 9.16 -22.63 5.85
N GLU A 223 8.60 -23.83 6.03
CA GLU A 223 8.12 -24.68 4.93
C GLU A 223 6.79 -24.16 4.38
N GLU A 224 5.84 -23.82 5.24
CA GLU A 224 4.57 -23.19 4.84
C GLU A 224 4.82 -21.88 4.09
N TYR A 225 5.70 -21.08 4.66
CA TYR A 225 6.20 -19.85 4.08
C TYR A 225 6.75 -20.03 2.66
N ALA A 226 7.68 -20.97 2.48
CA ALA A 226 8.27 -21.28 1.19
C ALA A 226 7.21 -21.77 0.17
N LEU A 227 6.20 -22.51 0.62
CA LEU A 227 5.08 -22.92 -0.23
C LEU A 227 4.23 -21.73 -0.69
N TRP A 228 3.99 -20.76 0.19
CA TRP A 228 3.26 -19.54 -0.17
C TRP A 228 4.04 -18.70 -1.19
N ALA A 229 5.33 -18.46 -0.95
CA ALA A 229 6.15 -17.70 -1.88
C ALA A 229 6.39 -18.41 -3.21
N GLY A 230 6.47 -19.74 -3.22
CA GLY A 230 6.59 -20.54 -4.44
C GLY A 230 5.37 -20.42 -5.38
N LYS A 231 4.25 -19.85 -4.92
CA LYS A 231 3.08 -19.56 -5.77
C LYS A 231 3.26 -18.32 -6.65
N ALA A 232 4.26 -17.48 -6.38
CA ALA A 232 4.59 -16.33 -7.22
C ALA A 232 5.34 -16.78 -8.49
N THR A 233 4.68 -17.58 -9.33
CA THR A 233 5.25 -18.21 -10.53
C THR A 233 4.38 -17.89 -11.74
N GLY A 234 4.63 -16.75 -12.37
CA GLY A 234 4.04 -16.41 -13.68
C GLY A 234 2.82 -15.50 -13.68
N GLY A 235 2.54 -14.78 -12.59
CA GLY A 235 1.66 -13.60 -12.64
C GLY A 235 2.36 -12.39 -13.26
N ALA A 236 1.64 -11.28 -13.42
CA ALA A 236 2.24 -10.09 -14.00
C ALA A 236 3.45 -9.61 -13.19
N ALA A 237 4.52 -9.25 -13.88
CA ALA A 237 5.77 -8.80 -13.26
C ALA A 237 5.67 -7.32 -12.86
N ASP A 238 6.55 -6.91 -11.94
CA ASP A 238 6.77 -5.50 -11.67
C ASP A 238 7.01 -4.71 -12.95
N GLY A 239 6.30 -3.60 -13.12
CA GLY A 239 6.44 -2.74 -14.29
C GLY A 239 5.86 -3.32 -15.59
N GLU A 240 5.09 -4.40 -15.52
CA GLU A 240 4.58 -5.06 -16.74
C GLU A 240 3.81 -4.12 -17.66
N CYS A 241 4.06 -4.29 -18.95
CA CYS A 241 3.26 -3.74 -20.03
C CYS A 241 2.30 -4.79 -20.58
N VAL A 242 1.07 -4.39 -20.85
CA VAL A 242 0.16 -5.15 -21.70
C VAL A 242 0.16 -4.55 -23.11
N ALA A 243 -0.14 -5.40 -24.10
CA ALA A 243 -0.15 -5.06 -25.52
C ALA A 243 -1.57 -4.93 -26.06
#